data_AF-A0A523VDW2-F1
#
_entry.id   AF-A0A523VDW2-F1
#
_cell.length_a   1.000
_cell.length_b   1.000
_cell.length_c   1.000
_cell.angle_alpha   90.00
_cell.angle_beta   90.00
_cell.angle_gamma   90.00
#
_symmetry.space_group_name_H-M   'P 1'
#
loop_
_entity.id
_entity.type
_entity.pdbx_description
1 polymer ?
#
loop_
_entity_poly.entity_id
_entity_poly.type
_entity_poly.pdbx_seq_one_letter_code
_entity_poly.pdbx_strand_id
1 'polypeptide(L)'
;MDYFNYKNGKLFAENVDVERIATELGTPVYIYSKATFKDHLQKIKEAYSALAPTICYSVKACGNINILKILAEAGSSFDIVSGGELHRVQQVGGDTSKILYAGVGKTDREIVEALNANIGYFNIESEAELENLIRLAKEKNKQPKAALRINPDVDLKTHKFTTTGKKETKFGVCLERAQKV
;
A
#
# COMPACT_ATOMS: atom_id res chain seq x y z
N MET A 1 -9.40 -9.72 15.17
CA MET A 1 -9.28 -9.40 16.62
C MET A 1 -7.95 -9.86 17.19
N ASP A 2 -6.91 -10.08 16.38
CA ASP A 2 -5.52 -10.26 16.85
C ASP A 2 -5.19 -11.41 17.82
N TYR A 3 -3.88 -11.56 18.10
CA TYR A 3 -3.30 -12.60 18.94
C TYR A 3 -2.74 -12.04 20.25
N PHE A 4 -3.31 -10.95 20.77
CA PHE A 4 -3.02 -10.44 22.11
C PHE A 4 -4.09 -10.91 23.09
N ASN A 5 -3.73 -11.82 23.99
CA ASN A 5 -4.70 -12.51 24.85
C ASN A 5 -4.22 -12.60 26.29
N TYR A 6 -5.15 -12.48 27.24
CA TYR A 6 -4.87 -12.72 28.64
C TYR A 6 -4.85 -14.22 28.94
N LYS A 7 -3.82 -14.68 29.65
CA LYS A 7 -3.70 -16.04 30.20
C LYS A 7 -3.33 -15.91 31.68
N ASN A 8 -4.19 -16.41 32.57
CA ASN A 8 -3.99 -16.34 34.03
C ASN A 8 -3.64 -14.93 34.55
N GLY A 9 -4.34 -13.90 34.04
CA GLY A 9 -4.14 -12.49 34.45
C GLY A 9 -2.96 -11.77 33.80
N LYS A 10 -2.13 -12.44 32.99
CA LYS A 10 -1.02 -11.83 32.25
C LYS A 10 -1.35 -11.66 30.76
N LEU A 11 -0.92 -10.55 30.17
CA LEU A 11 -1.10 -10.29 28.73
C LEU A 11 0.00 -10.97 27.92
N PHE A 12 -0.39 -11.75 26.91
CA PHE A 12 0.54 -12.40 25.98
C PHE A 12 0.37 -11.85 24.57
N ALA A 13 1.48 -11.57 23.90
CA ALA A 13 1.56 -11.41 22.46
C ALA A 13 1.88 -12.78 21.86
N GLU A 14 0.88 -13.42 21.26
CA GLU A 14 0.92 -14.84 20.89
C GLU A 14 1.21 -15.74 22.11
N ASN A 15 2.43 -16.27 22.21
CA ASN A 15 2.90 -17.11 23.31
C ASN A 15 3.99 -16.44 24.15
N VAL A 16 4.23 -15.14 23.97
CA VAL A 16 5.26 -14.39 24.70
C VAL A 16 4.59 -13.45 25.71
N ASP A 17 5.01 -13.53 26.97
CA ASP A 17 4.56 -12.60 28.03
C ASP A 17 4.98 -11.17 27.67
N VAL A 18 4.03 -10.25 27.60
CA VAL A 18 4.29 -8.84 27.26
C VAL A 18 5.14 -8.15 28.33
N GLU A 19 4.97 -8.52 29.60
CA GLU A 19 5.75 -7.97 30.72
C GLU A 19 7.24 -8.32 30.57
N ARG A 20 7.53 -9.53 30.06
CA ARG A 20 8.90 -9.95 29.76
C ARG A 20 9.52 -9.07 28.67
N ILE A 21 8.78 -8.80 27.59
CA ILE A 21 9.25 -7.93 26.49
C ILE A 21 9.54 -6.52 27.01
N ALA A 22 8.62 -5.95 27.79
CA ALA A 22 8.77 -4.61 28.37
C ALA A 22 9.97 -4.53 29.34
N THR A 23 10.24 -5.60 30.09
CA THR A 23 11.38 -5.67 31.01
C THR A 23 12.71 -5.80 30.27
N GLU A 24 12.79 -6.67 29.27
CA GLU A 24 14.03 -6.94 28.53
C GLU A 24 14.41 -5.81 27.57
N LEU A 25 13.43 -5.13 26.94
CA LEU A 25 13.66 -4.10 25.92
C LEU A 25 13.44 -2.67 26.41
N GLY A 26 12.83 -2.49 27.59
CA GLY A 26 12.41 -1.20 28.11
C GLY A 26 11.14 -0.67 27.45
N THR A 27 10.63 0.46 27.97
CA THR A 27 9.42 1.13 27.48
C THR A 27 9.69 2.60 27.12
N PRO A 28 9.05 3.16 26.07
CA PRO A 28 7.98 2.56 25.26
C PRO A 28 8.48 1.53 24.22
N VAL A 29 7.68 0.48 23.98
CA VAL A 29 7.96 -0.57 22.99
C VAL A 29 6.73 -0.86 22.13
N TYR A 30 6.93 -0.98 20.82
CA TYR A 30 5.90 -1.49 19.90
C TYR A 30 6.05 -3.00 19.76
N ILE A 31 4.97 -3.73 20.06
CA ILE A 31 4.91 -5.19 19.97
C ILE A 31 3.96 -5.56 18.84
N TYR A 32 4.46 -6.35 17.89
CA TYR A 32 3.71 -6.80 16.72
C TYR A 32 3.55 -8.32 16.75
N SER A 33 2.36 -8.81 16.43
CA SER A 33 2.12 -10.25 16.25
C SER A 33 2.25 -10.63 14.77
N LYS A 34 3.18 -11.54 14.46
CA LYS A 34 3.34 -12.12 13.13
C LYS A 34 2.09 -12.92 12.72
N ALA A 35 1.52 -13.68 13.65
CA ALA A 35 0.31 -14.45 13.42
C ALA A 35 -0.86 -13.55 13.00
N THR A 36 -1.02 -12.40 13.66
CA THR A 36 -2.07 -11.42 13.35
C THR A 36 -1.96 -10.90 11.92
N PHE A 37 -0.76 -10.50 11.47
CA PHE A 37 -0.57 -10.03 10.09
C PHE A 37 -0.89 -11.11 9.06
N LYS A 38 -0.44 -12.35 9.29
CA LYS A 38 -0.70 -13.47 8.38
C LYS A 38 -2.18 -13.83 8.32
N ASP A 39 -2.85 -13.93 9.46
CA ASP A 39 -4.27 -14.25 9.57
C ASP A 39 -5.14 -13.19 8.87
N HIS A 40 -4.86 -11.91 9.09
CA HIS A 40 -5.61 -10.84 8.43
C HIS A 40 -5.40 -10.82 6.90
N LEU A 41 -4.18 -11.05 6.42
CA LEU A 41 -3.94 -11.20 4.98
C LEU A 41 -4.70 -12.40 4.40
N GLN A 42 -4.66 -13.54 5.11
CA GLN A 42 -5.33 -14.76 4.67
C GLN A 42 -6.85 -14.58 4.58
N LYS A 43 -7.47 -13.92 5.57
CA LYS A 43 -8.91 -13.61 5.55
C LYS A 43 -9.31 -12.79 4.33
N ILE A 44 -8.50 -11.81 3.93
CA ILE A 44 -8.75 -11.02 2.71
C ILE A 44 -8.59 -11.91 1.47
N LYS A 45 -7.56 -12.76 1.41
CA LYS A 45 -7.36 -13.71 0.30
C LYS A 45 -8.56 -14.66 0.13
N GLU A 46 -9.06 -15.20 1.23
CA GLU A 46 -10.19 -16.12 1.21
C GLU A 46 -11.49 -15.42 0.79
N ALA A 47 -11.78 -14.26 1.37
CA ALA A 47 -12.99 -13.49 1.09
C ALA A 47 -13.13 -13.12 -0.40
N TYR A 48 -12.02 -12.87 -1.09
CA TYR A 48 -12.00 -12.50 -2.50
C TYR A 48 -11.43 -13.59 -3.43
N SER A 49 -11.29 -14.83 -2.95
CA SER A 49 -10.63 -15.92 -3.67
C SER A 49 -11.22 -16.17 -5.08
N ALA A 50 -12.53 -16.03 -5.25
CA ALA A 50 -13.22 -16.19 -6.53
C ALA A 50 -12.78 -15.18 -7.61
N LEU A 51 -12.26 -14.01 -7.21
CA LEU A 51 -11.78 -12.96 -8.13
C LEU A 51 -10.28 -13.08 -8.43
N ALA A 52 -9.56 -13.96 -7.73
CA ALA A 52 -8.10 -14.08 -7.78
C ALA A 52 -7.37 -12.71 -7.72
N PRO A 53 -7.63 -11.86 -6.73
CA PRO A 53 -7.12 -10.48 -6.71
C PRO A 53 -5.63 -10.41 -6.36
N THR A 54 -4.98 -9.36 -6.85
CA THR A 54 -3.71 -8.90 -6.29
C THR A 54 -4.00 -8.07 -5.04
N ILE A 55 -3.62 -8.57 -3.87
CA ILE A 55 -3.74 -7.81 -2.62
C ILE A 55 -2.48 -6.97 -2.42
N CYS A 56 -2.63 -5.65 -2.42
CA CYS A 56 -1.56 -4.69 -2.23
C CYS A 56 -1.63 -4.09 -0.83
N TYR A 57 -0.73 -4.52 0.06
CA TYR A 57 -0.62 -3.93 1.40
C TYR A 57 -0.08 -2.50 1.29
N SER A 58 -0.78 -1.53 1.89
CA SER A 58 -0.37 -0.13 1.87
C SER A 58 0.79 0.10 2.86
N VAL A 59 2.00 0.31 2.33
CA VAL A 59 3.24 0.36 3.12
C VAL A 59 3.22 1.47 4.16
N LYS A 60 2.57 2.60 3.86
CA LYS A 60 2.40 3.74 4.77
C LYS A 60 1.71 3.39 6.10
N ALA A 61 0.98 2.26 6.18
CA ALA A 61 0.35 1.82 7.42
C ALA A 61 1.39 1.31 8.44
N CYS A 62 2.38 0.54 7.98
CA CYS A 62 3.53 0.13 8.77
C CYS A 62 4.65 -0.35 7.85
N GLY A 63 5.64 0.52 7.60
CA GLY A 63 6.77 0.25 6.70
C GLY A 63 7.96 -0.46 7.35
N ASN A 64 7.74 -1.19 8.45
CA ASN A 64 8.79 -1.96 9.11
C ASN A 64 9.25 -3.12 8.21
N ILE A 65 10.57 -3.25 8.01
CA ILE A 65 11.17 -4.23 7.09
C ILE A 65 10.78 -5.68 7.45
N ASN A 66 10.69 -6.03 8.73
CA ASN A 66 10.31 -7.39 9.12
C ASN A 66 8.83 -7.67 8.83
N ILE A 67 7.95 -6.68 9.01
CA ILE A 67 6.52 -6.82 8.67
C ILE A 67 6.35 -6.94 7.15
N LEU A 68 7.03 -6.10 6.37
CA LEU A 68 6.99 -6.20 4.91
C LEU A 68 7.51 -7.55 4.42
N LYS A 69 8.60 -8.06 5.02
CA LYS A 69 9.13 -9.40 4.71
C LYS A 69 8.10 -10.50 5.00
N ILE A 70 7.47 -10.48 6.18
CA ILE A 70 6.41 -11.45 6.55
C ILE A 70 5.27 -11.42 5.54
N LEU A 71 4.83 -10.23 5.12
CA LEU A 71 3.74 -10.09 4.16
C LEU A 71 4.14 -10.53 2.74
N ALA A 72 5.37 -10.22 2.31
CA ALA A 72 5.92 -10.68 1.04
C ALA A 72 5.99 -12.22 0.98
N GLU A 73 6.54 -12.86 2.03
CA GLU A 73 6.60 -14.32 2.16
C GLU A 73 5.20 -14.96 2.21
N ALA A 74 4.21 -14.25 2.79
CA ALA A 74 2.82 -14.68 2.80
C ALA A 74 2.08 -14.39 1.47
N GLY A 75 2.78 -13.87 0.46
CA GLY A 75 2.27 -13.62 -0.89
C GLY A 75 1.41 -12.36 -1.02
N SER A 76 1.70 -11.32 -0.24
CA SER A 76 1.18 -9.97 -0.46
C SER A 76 1.97 -9.26 -1.54
N SER A 77 1.29 -8.39 -2.29
CA SER A 77 1.93 -7.32 -3.06
C SER A 77 1.88 -6.02 -2.25
N PHE A 78 2.31 -4.89 -2.80
CA PHE A 78 2.45 -3.64 -2.05
C PHE A 78 1.91 -2.43 -2.81
N ASP A 79 1.21 -1.56 -2.07
CA ASP A 79 0.84 -0.21 -2.48
C ASP A 79 1.83 0.76 -1.81
N ILE A 80 2.57 1.50 -2.63
CA ILE A 80 3.59 2.46 -2.20
C ILE A 80 3.18 3.89 -2.58
N VAL A 81 3.67 4.86 -1.82
CA VAL A 81 3.47 6.29 -2.07
C VAL A 81 4.77 7.10 -2.18
N SER A 82 5.93 6.43 -2.13
CA SER A 82 7.24 7.08 -2.32
C SER A 82 8.33 6.10 -2.79
N GLY A 83 9.43 6.63 -3.35
CA GLY A 83 10.63 5.85 -3.68
C GLY A 83 11.29 5.23 -2.45
N GLY A 84 11.14 5.84 -1.26
CA GLY A 84 11.60 5.23 0.00
C GLY A 84 10.85 3.95 0.35
N GLU A 85 9.54 3.90 0.07
CA GLU A 85 8.75 2.67 0.24
C GLU A 85 9.06 1.63 -0.83
N LEU A 86 9.27 2.05 -2.09
CA LEU A 86 9.78 1.15 -3.14
C LEU A 86 11.07 0.47 -2.70
N HIS A 87 12.03 1.24 -2.18
CA HIS A 87 13.29 0.73 -1.69
C HIS A 87 13.10 -0.31 -0.58
N ARG A 88 12.23 -0.05 0.39
CA ARG A 88 11.92 -1.00 1.47
C ARG A 88 11.32 -2.31 0.95
N VAL A 89 10.43 -2.23 -0.03
CA VAL A 89 9.83 -3.43 -0.65
C VAL A 89 10.88 -4.24 -1.42
N GLN A 90 11.79 -3.57 -2.14
CA GLN A 90 12.90 -4.25 -2.82
C GLN A 90 13.86 -4.92 -1.83
N GLN A 91 14.17 -4.27 -0.70
CA GLN A 91 15.03 -4.83 0.35
C GLN A 91 14.52 -6.15 0.92
N VAL A 92 13.19 -6.34 0.98
CA VAL A 92 12.59 -7.58 1.48
C VAL A 92 12.33 -8.63 0.38
N GLY A 93 12.78 -8.37 -0.86
CA GLY A 93 12.55 -9.26 -1.99
C GLY A 93 11.10 -9.28 -2.49
N GLY A 94 10.35 -8.21 -2.25
CA GLY A 94 8.99 -8.08 -2.78
C GLY A 94 8.97 -8.04 -4.31
N ASP A 95 7.98 -8.69 -4.90
CA ASP A 95 7.80 -8.74 -6.35
C ASP A 95 7.38 -7.37 -6.89
N THR A 96 8.32 -6.66 -7.52
CA THR A 96 8.09 -5.31 -8.03
C THR A 96 7.03 -5.28 -9.13
N SER A 97 6.89 -6.35 -9.92
CA SER A 97 5.91 -6.44 -11.00
C SER A 97 4.46 -6.40 -10.54
N LYS A 98 4.22 -6.52 -9.23
CA LYS A 98 2.90 -6.41 -8.59
C LYS A 98 2.74 -5.18 -7.70
N ILE A 99 3.73 -4.29 -7.66
CA ILE A 99 3.65 -3.05 -6.89
C ILE A 99 2.73 -2.05 -7.59
N LEU A 100 1.87 -1.40 -6.80
CA LEU A 100 1.10 -0.22 -7.20
C LEU A 100 1.77 1.02 -6.61
N TYR A 101 2.05 2.04 -7.44
CA TYR A 101 2.61 3.30 -6.97
C TYR A 101 1.58 4.42 -7.05
N ALA A 102 1.00 4.78 -5.89
CA ALA A 102 0.08 5.88 -5.70
C ALA A 102 0.77 7.19 -5.27
N GLY A 103 -0.01 8.27 -5.11
CA GLY A 103 0.46 9.55 -4.56
C GLY A 103 0.51 10.67 -5.59
N VAL A 104 0.14 11.88 -5.16
CA VAL A 104 -0.13 13.05 -6.03
C VAL A 104 1.11 13.84 -6.47
N GLY A 105 2.29 13.47 -5.96
CA GLY A 105 3.51 14.30 -6.09
C GLY A 105 4.75 13.46 -6.36
N LYS A 106 4.64 12.46 -7.24
CA LYS A 106 5.78 11.61 -7.62
C LYS A 106 6.82 12.47 -8.33
N THR A 107 8.05 12.47 -7.81
CA THR A 107 9.16 13.22 -8.43
C THR A 107 9.71 12.48 -9.64
N ASP A 108 10.36 13.19 -10.58
CA ASP A 108 11.03 12.58 -11.74
C ASP A 108 12.00 11.47 -11.33
N ARG A 109 12.75 11.69 -10.24
CA ARG A 109 13.66 10.69 -9.68
C ARG A 109 12.92 9.42 -9.30
N GLU A 110 11.84 9.54 -8.53
CA GLU A 110 11.05 8.39 -8.08
C GLU A 110 10.35 7.68 -9.24
N ILE A 111 9.87 8.42 -10.24
CA ILE A 111 9.29 7.83 -11.46
C ILE A 111 10.35 7.00 -12.19
N VAL A 112 11.56 7.53 -12.38
CA VAL A 112 12.66 6.81 -13.03
C VAL A 112 13.08 5.57 -12.23
N GLU A 113 13.17 5.67 -10.90
CA GLU A 113 13.45 4.52 -10.02
C GLU A 113 12.39 3.41 -10.18
N ALA A 114 11.11 3.79 -10.17
CA ALA A 114 10.00 2.87 -10.36
C ALA A 114 9.94 2.25 -11.78
N LEU A 115 10.28 3.02 -12.82
CA LEU A 115 10.43 2.53 -14.19
C LEU A 115 11.54 1.48 -14.31
N ASN A 116 12.68 1.73 -13.67
CA ASN A 116 13.81 0.80 -13.65
C ASN A 116 13.50 -0.47 -12.86
N ALA A 117 12.71 -0.34 -11.78
CA ALA A 117 12.22 -1.46 -10.99
C ALA A 117 11.12 -2.30 -11.69
N ASN A 118 10.62 -1.85 -12.85
CA ASN A 118 9.51 -2.46 -13.59
C ASN A 118 8.30 -2.72 -12.70
N ILE A 119 7.83 -1.68 -11.99
CA ILE A 119 6.67 -1.81 -11.11
C ILE A 119 5.39 -2.21 -11.87
N GLY A 120 4.42 -2.78 -11.16
CA GLY A 120 3.16 -3.24 -11.73
C GLY A 120 2.33 -2.13 -12.38
N TYR A 121 1.94 -1.11 -11.62
CA TYR A 121 1.20 0.05 -12.14
C TYR A 121 1.59 1.35 -11.44
N PHE A 122 1.59 2.45 -12.21
CA PHE A 122 1.49 3.80 -11.68
C PHE A 122 0.02 4.19 -11.54
N ASN A 123 -0.41 4.55 -10.34
CA ASN A 123 -1.72 5.17 -10.12
C ASN A 123 -1.56 6.69 -10.31
N ILE A 124 -2.08 7.18 -11.43
CA ILE A 124 -1.97 8.58 -11.86
C ILE A 124 -3.07 9.41 -11.22
N GLU A 125 -2.68 10.54 -10.64
CA GLU A 125 -3.57 11.43 -9.91
C GLU A 125 -3.91 12.70 -10.70
N SER A 126 -3.15 13.03 -11.76
CA SER A 126 -3.37 14.22 -12.59
C SER A 126 -2.88 14.07 -14.03
N GLU A 127 -3.41 14.92 -14.92
CA GLU A 127 -2.96 15.04 -16.33
C GLU A 127 -1.46 15.36 -16.43
N ALA A 128 -0.98 16.32 -15.64
CA ALA A 128 0.43 16.71 -15.61
C ALA A 128 1.34 15.55 -15.18
N GLU A 129 0.89 14.71 -14.25
CA GLU A 129 1.61 13.52 -13.84
C GLU A 129 1.67 12.47 -14.97
N LEU A 130 0.56 12.28 -15.72
CA LEU A 130 0.54 11.39 -16.88
C LEU A 130 1.53 11.86 -17.95
N GLU A 131 1.49 13.15 -18.30
CA GLU A 131 2.40 13.75 -19.27
C GLU A 131 3.86 13.57 -18.85
N ASN A 132 4.16 13.77 -17.56
CA ASN A 132 5.48 13.58 -17.02
C ASN A 132 5.95 12.11 -17.10
N LEU A 133 5.07 11.15 -16.73
CA LEU A 133 5.35 9.73 -16.87
C LEU A 133 5.62 9.35 -18.34
N ILE A 134 4.82 9.85 -19.29
CA ILE A 134 5.01 9.59 -20.73
C ILE A 134 6.37 10.11 -21.19
N ARG A 135 6.74 11.33 -20.80
CA ARG A 135 8.03 11.94 -21.15
C ARG A 135 9.20 11.08 -20.63
N LEU A 136 9.19 10.75 -19.34
CA LEU A 136 10.26 9.97 -18.70
C LEU A 136 10.31 8.52 -19.22
N ALA A 137 9.16 7.90 -19.51
CA ALA A 137 9.11 6.57 -20.09
C ALA A 137 9.73 6.54 -21.50
N LYS A 138 9.48 7.57 -22.33
CA LYS A 138 10.13 7.72 -23.65
C LYS A 138 11.65 7.89 -23.51
N GLU A 139 12.11 8.76 -22.62
CA GLU A 139 13.54 8.99 -22.36
C GLU A 139 14.26 7.71 -21.89
N LYS A 140 13.57 6.83 -21.15
CA LYS A 140 14.12 5.56 -20.65
C LYS A 140 13.83 4.35 -21.55
N ASN A 141 13.16 4.54 -22.69
CA ASN A 141 12.71 3.47 -23.58
C ASN A 141 11.92 2.37 -22.83
N LYS A 142 10.97 2.78 -21.99
CA LYS A 142 10.11 1.92 -21.17
C LYS A 142 8.64 2.09 -21.55
N GLN A 143 7.83 1.06 -21.28
CA GLN A 143 6.38 1.09 -21.45
C GLN A 143 5.70 0.69 -20.13
N PRO A 144 5.57 1.63 -19.16
CA PRO A 144 4.92 1.34 -17.89
C PRO A 144 3.42 1.12 -18.08
N LYS A 145 2.80 0.39 -17.15
CA LYS A 145 1.35 0.38 -17.01
C LYS A 145 0.95 1.50 -16.07
N ALA A 146 -0.15 2.17 -16.41
CA ALA A 146 -0.71 3.24 -15.60
C ALA A 146 -2.22 3.04 -15.48
N ALA A 147 -2.77 3.43 -14.33
CA ALA A 147 -4.20 3.49 -14.08
C ALA A 147 -4.53 4.91 -13.60
N LEU A 148 -5.56 5.53 -14.19
CA LEU A 148 -6.02 6.84 -13.76
C LEU A 148 -6.90 6.70 -12.52
N ARG A 149 -6.60 7.44 -11.45
CA ARG A 149 -7.47 7.49 -10.27
C ARG A 149 -8.65 8.41 -10.55
N ILE A 150 -9.85 7.82 -10.64
CA ILE A 150 -11.08 8.55 -10.91
C ILE A 150 -11.85 8.78 -9.61
N ASN A 151 -12.32 10.01 -9.41
CA ASN A 151 -13.26 10.33 -8.34
C ASN A 151 -14.67 9.87 -8.78
N PRO A 152 -15.28 8.91 -8.07
CA PRO A 152 -16.57 8.36 -8.48
C PRO A 152 -17.69 9.40 -8.29
N ASP A 153 -18.59 9.48 -9.26
CA ASP A 153 -19.77 10.37 -9.22
C ASP A 153 -20.93 9.67 -8.49
N VAL A 154 -20.79 9.50 -7.17
CA VAL A 154 -21.79 8.82 -6.34
C VAL A 154 -22.83 9.84 -5.87
N ASP A 155 -24.08 9.71 -6.29
CA ASP A 155 -25.19 10.57 -5.87
C ASP A 155 -25.49 10.40 -4.36
N LEU A 156 -25.41 11.50 -3.62
CA LEU A 156 -25.17 11.56 -2.17
C LEU A 156 -26.44 11.49 -1.30
N LYS A 157 -27.44 10.69 -1.66
CA LYS A 157 -28.68 10.63 -0.85
C LYS A 157 -28.51 9.92 0.51
N THR A 158 -27.42 9.21 0.78
CA THR A 158 -27.30 8.33 1.97
C THR A 158 -26.00 8.39 2.80
N HIS A 159 -24.95 9.13 2.41
CA HIS A 159 -23.64 9.04 3.12
C HIS A 159 -23.01 10.41 3.46
N LYS A 160 -23.21 10.87 4.71
CA LYS A 160 -22.65 12.12 5.28
C LYS A 160 -21.11 12.14 5.44
N PHE A 161 -20.43 10.98 5.43
CA PHE A 161 -18.99 10.86 5.76
C PHE A 161 -18.06 10.70 4.55
N THR A 162 -18.58 10.52 3.34
CA THR A 162 -17.79 10.48 2.08
C THR A 162 -17.60 11.87 1.45
N THR A 163 -17.94 12.94 2.18
CA THR A 163 -17.91 14.35 1.73
C THR A 163 -16.50 14.87 1.41
N THR A 164 -15.44 14.17 1.82
CA THR A 164 -14.06 14.44 1.38
C THR A 164 -13.76 13.97 -0.05
N GLY A 165 -14.74 13.45 -0.80
CA GLY A 165 -14.61 13.03 -2.20
C GLY A 165 -15.13 14.04 -3.24
N LYS A 166 -15.26 15.33 -2.92
CA LYS A 166 -15.66 16.34 -3.92
C LYS A 166 -14.53 16.70 -4.89
N LYS A 167 -14.94 17.28 -6.04
CA LYS A 167 -14.15 17.94 -7.11
C LYS A 167 -13.00 18.86 -6.65
N GLU A 168 -12.92 19.19 -5.37
CA GLU A 168 -11.94 20.13 -4.78
C GLU A 168 -10.79 19.44 -4.01
N THR A 169 -10.78 18.12 -3.91
CA THR A 169 -9.62 17.45 -3.31
C THR A 169 -8.49 17.29 -4.31
N LYS A 170 -7.25 17.37 -3.81
CA LYS A 170 -6.02 17.21 -4.61
C LYS A 170 -5.85 15.82 -5.25
N PHE A 171 -6.82 14.92 -5.07
CA PHE A 171 -6.72 13.51 -5.43
C PHE A 171 -7.59 13.21 -6.65
N GLY A 172 -7.01 12.47 -7.59
CA GLY A 172 -7.68 11.95 -8.78
C GLY A 172 -8.22 12.97 -9.76
N VAL A 173 -8.80 12.45 -10.84
CA VAL A 173 -9.44 13.21 -11.92
C VAL A 173 -10.96 13.00 -11.84
N CYS A 174 -11.74 14.06 -12.07
CA CYS A 174 -13.19 13.92 -12.12
C CYS A 174 -13.63 13.10 -13.35
N LEU A 175 -14.74 12.37 -13.23
CA LEU A 175 -15.22 11.44 -14.27
C LEU A 175 -15.37 12.10 -15.65
N GLU A 176 -15.84 13.35 -15.69
CA GLU A 176 -15.98 14.17 -16.92
C GLU A 176 -14.65 14.42 -17.64
N ARG A 177 -13.56 14.60 -16.88
CA ARG A 177 -12.22 14.83 -17.43
C ARG A 177 -11.54 13.51 -17.79
N ALA A 178 -11.80 12.43 -17.05
CA ALA A 178 -11.18 11.13 -17.26
C ALA A 178 -11.32 10.59 -18.69
N GLN A 179 -12.39 10.95 -19.42
CA GLN A 179 -12.55 10.55 -20.83
C GLN A 179 -11.61 11.28 -21.81
N LYS A 180 -11.01 12.39 -21.39
CA LYS A 180 -10.15 13.26 -22.21
C LYS A 180 -8.65 13.04 -21.96
N VAL A 181 -8.32 12.27 -20.93
CA VAL A 181 -6.95 11.94 -20.47
C VAL A 181 -6.58 10.56 -21.00
#